data_AF-A0A1E5PGK1-F1
#
_entry.id   AF-A0A1E5PGK1-F1
#
_cell.length_a   1.000
_cell.length_b   1.000
_cell.length_c   1.000
_cell.angle_alpha   90.00
_cell.angle_beta   90.00
_cell.angle_gamma   90.00
#
_symmetry.space_group_name_H-M   'P 1'
#
loop_
_entity.id
_entity.type
_entity.pdbx_description
1 polymer ?
#
loop_
_entity_poly.entity_id
_entity_poly.type
_entity_poly.pdbx_seq_one_letter_code
_entity_poly.pdbx_strand_id
1 'polypeptide(L)' 'MDDKALTAAARQRGVAVSAGSRYFATEPPAAHLRLGFAATADLTELDEGARRLGSVLRDLDPRQQ' A
#
# COMPACT_ATOMS: atom_id res chain seq x y z
N MET A 1 3.60 2.60 11.67
CA MET A 1 2.72 1.59 11.04
C MET A 1 3.60 0.55 10.36
N ASP A 2 3.23 -0.72 10.42
CA ASP A 2 3.97 -1.85 9.81
C ASP A 2 3.54 -2.09 8.35
N ASP A 3 4.46 -2.56 7.49
CA ASP A 3 4.19 -2.75 6.06
C ASP A 3 3.21 -3.90 5.77
N LYS A 4 3.23 -4.96 6.57
CA LYS A 4 2.28 -6.08 6.46
C LYS A 4 0.88 -5.66 6.85
N ALA A 5 0.74 -4.84 7.90
CA ALA A 5 -0.54 -4.28 8.32
C ALA A 5 -1.16 -3.42 7.21
N LEU A 6 -0.36 -2.54 6.59
CA LEU A 6 -0.80 -1.73 5.46
C LEU A 6 -1.17 -2.60 4.24
N THR A 7 -0.37 -3.62 3.93
CA THR A 7 -0.65 -4.56 2.83
C THR A 7 -1.98 -5.31 3.05
N ALA A 8 -2.26 -5.73 4.29
CA ALA A 8 -3.51 -6.39 4.64
C ALA A 8 -4.72 -5.44 4.50
N ALA A 9 -4.60 -4.20 4.98
CA ALA A 9 -5.65 -3.20 4.85
C ALA A 9 -5.93 -2.82 3.38
N ALA A 10 -4.88 -2.68 2.55
CA ALA A 10 -5.00 -2.47 1.11
C ALA A 10 -5.76 -3.64 0.44
N ARG A 11 -5.41 -4.88 0.78
CA ARG A 11 -6.08 -6.08 0.26
C ARG A 11 -7.57 -6.10 0.60
N GLN A 12 -7.94 -5.71 1.83
CA GLN A 12 -9.35 -5.61 2.24
C GLN A 12 -10.14 -4.58 1.43
N ARG A 13 -9.48 -3.58 0.83
CA ARG A 13 -10.10 -2.61 -0.09
C ARG A 13 -9.93 -2.96 -1.56
N GLY A 14 -9.52 -4.20 -1.86
CA GLY A 14 -9.37 -4.68 -3.22
C GLY A 14 -8.14 -4.14 -3.96
N VAL A 15 -7.11 -3.70 -3.24
CA VAL A 15 -5.82 -3.28 -3.84
C VAL A 15 -4.73 -4.26 -3.44
N ALA A 16 -4.09 -4.90 -4.41
CA ALA A 16 -2.94 -5.77 -4.18
C ALA A 16 -1.64 -4.97 -4.20
N VAL A 17 -0.88 -5.02 -3.12
CA VAL A 17 0.47 -4.43 -3.00
C VAL A 17 1.43 -5.43 -2.37
N SER A 18 2.74 -5.18 -2.48
CA SER A 18 3.76 -6.00 -1.81
C SER A 18 4.41 -5.24 -0.67
N ALA A 19 4.58 -5.90 0.47
CA ALA A 19 5.38 -5.41 1.59
C ALA A 19 6.84 -5.15 1.16
N GLY A 20 7.42 -4.03 1.60
CA GLY A 20 8.71 -3.53 1.17
C GLY A 20 9.89 -3.89 2.07
N SER A 21 9.65 -4.36 3.30
CA SER A 21 10.69 -4.69 4.30
C SER A 21 11.82 -5.58 3.77
N ARG A 22 11.53 -6.50 2.83
CA ARG A 22 12.55 -7.35 2.18
C ARG A 22 13.65 -6.59 1.44
N TYR A 23 13.44 -5.32 1.11
CA TYR A 23 14.41 -4.47 0.43
C TYR A 23 15.27 -3.63 1.40
N PHE A 24 14.95 -3.65 2.70
CA PHE A 24 15.57 -2.81 3.73
C PHE A 24 16.02 -3.67 4.92
N ALA A 25 16.95 -4.60 4.68
CA ALA A 25 17.34 -5.63 5.65
C ALA A 25 17.97 -5.08 6.95
N THR A 26 18.57 -3.89 6.92
CA THR A 26 19.29 -3.28 8.05
C THR A 26 18.60 -2.05 8.62
N GLU A 27 17.46 -1.65 8.06
CA GLU A 27 16.72 -0.47 8.51
C GLU A 27 15.67 -0.86 9.58
N PRO A 28 15.30 0.08 10.47
CA PRO A 28 14.14 -0.11 11.33
C PRO A 28 12.86 -0.40 10.53
N PRO A 29 11.93 -1.23 11.04
CA PRO A 29 10.66 -1.51 10.37
C PRO A 29 9.86 -0.23 10.11
N ALA A 30 9.43 -0.06 8.86
CA ALA A 30 8.55 1.02 8.44
C ALA A 30 7.59 0.54 7.34
N ALA A 31 6.55 1.34 7.06
CA ALA A 31 5.49 1.01 6.10
C ALA A 31 5.93 1.15 4.63
N HIS A 32 7.09 0.61 4.25
CA HIS A 32 7.55 0.59 2.88
C HIS A 32 6.71 -0.38 2.06
N LEU A 33 6.27 0.06 0.87
CA LEU A 33 5.54 -0.77 -0.09
C LEU A 33 6.28 -0.81 -1.43
N ARG A 34 6.17 -1.93 -2.14
CA ARG A 34 6.52 -2.04 -3.55
C ARG A 34 5.24 -2.04 -4.39
N LEU A 35 5.18 -1.12 -5.35
CA LEU A 35 4.07 -0.98 -6.28
C LEU A 35 4.47 -1.50 -7.66
N GLY A 36 3.64 -2.36 -8.24
CA GLY A 36 3.73 -2.78 -9.64
C GLY A 36 2.54 -2.22 -10.40
N PHE A 37 2.79 -1.55 -11.51
CA PHE A 37 1.76 -0.91 -12.35
C PHE A 37 1.58 -1.60 -13.72
N ALA A 38 2.49 -2.51 -14.08
CA ALA A 38 2.50 -3.14 -15.41
C ALA A 38 1.42 -4.20 -15.63
N ALA A 39 0.67 -4.58 -14.57
CA ALA A 39 -0.31 -5.66 -14.61
C ALA A 39 -1.76 -5.17 -14.77
N THR A 40 -2.01 -3.85 -14.76
CA THR A 40 -3.35 -3.29 -14.94
C THR A 40 -3.77 -3.33 -16.40
N ALA A 41 -5.05 -3.54 -16.67
CA ALA A 41 -5.60 -3.58 -18.02
C ALA A 41 -5.55 -2.21 -18.72
N ASP A 42 -5.75 -1.14 -17.95
CA ASP A 42 -5.71 0.24 -18.44
C ASP A 42 -5.36 1.24 -17.32
N LEU A 43 -5.33 2.54 -17.68
CA LEU A 43 -5.06 3.63 -16.75
C LEU A 43 -6.19 3.86 -15.73
N THR A 44 -7.42 3.51 -16.06
CA THR A 44 -8.57 3.66 -15.16
C THR A 44 -8.45 2.72 -13.97
N GLU A 45 -8.05 1.48 -14.22
CA GLU A 45 -7.78 0.51 -13.15
C GLU A 45 -6.62 0.96 -12.25
N LEU A 46 -5.55 1.52 -12.85
CA LEU A 46 -4.43 2.07 -12.10
C LEU A 46 -4.83 3.26 -11.22
N ASP A 47 -5.61 4.20 -11.76
CA ASP A 47 -6.14 5.35 -11.05
C ASP A 47 -7.03 4.92 -9.87
N GLU A 48 -7.90 3.94 -10.09
CA GLU A 48 -8.77 3.42 -9.04
C GLU A 48 -7.98 2.72 -7.93
N GLY A 49 -6.97 1.93 -8.29
CA GLY A 49 -6.04 1.32 -7.34
C GLY A 49 -5.32 2.37 -6.50
N ALA A 50 -4.81 3.44 -7.12
CA ALA A 50 -4.14 4.54 -6.43
C ALA A 50 -5.09 5.31 -5.49
N ARG A 51 -6.32 5.60 -5.94
CA ARG A 51 -7.35 6.27 -5.11
C ARG A 51 -7.70 5.45 -3.87
N ARG A 52 -7.95 4.16 -4.04
CA ARG A 52 -8.26 3.24 -2.92
C ARG A 52 -7.10 3.14 -1.95
N LEU A 53 -5.87 3.01 -2.45
CA LEU A 53 -4.67 2.98 -1.60
C LEU A 53 -4.51 4.28 -0.81
N GLY A 54 -4.73 5.43 -1.43
CA GLY A 54 -4.71 6.74 -0.75
C GLY A 54 -5.79 6.86 0.33
N SER A 55 -6.96 6.26 0.16
CA SER A 55 -7.98 6.17 1.21
C SER A 55 -7.52 5.30 2.38
N VAL A 56 -6.87 4.16 2.13
CA VAL A 56 -6.31 3.31 3.21
C VAL A 56 -5.29 4.09 4.03
N LEU A 57 -4.39 4.83 3.38
CA LEU A 57 -3.35 5.60 4.06
C LEU A 57 -3.94 6.68 4.98
N ARG A 58 -5.00 7.36 4.55
CA ARG A 58 -5.66 8.39 5.38
C ARG A 58 -6.35 7.78 6.60
N ASP A 59 -7.04 6.67 6.41
CA ASP A 59 -7.79 6.04 7.51
C ASP A 59 -6.87 5.41 8.56
N LEU A 60 -5.65 5.04 8.16
CA LEU A 60 -4.63 4.52 9.06
C LEU A 60 -3.67 5.60 9.58
N ASP A 61 -3.75 6.85 9.12
CA ASP A 61 -2.91 7.94 9.62
C ASP A 61 -3.37 8.30 11.05
N PRO A 62 -2.56 8.01 12.09
CA PRO A 62 -2.94 8.30 13.46
C PRO A 62 -3.06 9.80 13.74
N ARG A 63 -2.51 10.66 12.87
CA ARG A 63 -2.55 12.13 13.00
C ARG A 63 -3.88 12.74 12.54
N GLN A 64 -4.78 11.94 11.99
CA GLN A 64 -6.12 12.37 11.59
C GLN A 64 -7.18 12.05 12.67
N GLN A 65 -6.80 11.44 13.79
CA GLN A 65 -7.60 11.22 15.00
C GLN A 65 -7.18 12.18 16.10
#